data_AF-A0A1F9Z324-F1
#
_entry.id   AF-A0A1F9Z324-F1
#
_cell.length_a   1.000
_cell.length_b   1.000
_cell.length_c   1.000
_cell.angle_alpha   90.00
_cell.angle_beta   90.00
_cell.angle_gamma   90.00
#
_symmetry.space_group_name_H-M   'P 1'
#
loop_
_entity.id
_entity.type
_entity.pdbx_description
1 polymer ?
#
loop_
_entity_poly.entity_id
_entity_poly.type
_entity_poly.pdbx_seq_one_letter_code
_entity_poly.pdbx_strand_id
1 'polypeptide(L)'
;MKFIKLWLPVFIWCCLIFYLSDIPGLESGLGLYDFVLRKGAHITEYFVLTLLLYRAFRKSFFLSFSAIIFWSSFLSFLYAVSDEFHQTFIPNRDGNYGDVLIDAIGILLAIFIYLKKGERRI
;
A
#
# COMPACT_ATOMS: atom_id res chain seq x y z
N MET A 1 -21.22 14.03 1.03
CA MET A 1 -19.90 14.62 0.68
C MET A 1 -18.73 14.16 1.55
N LYS A 2 -18.88 14.00 2.88
CA LYS A 2 -17.77 13.62 3.78
C LYS A 2 -17.12 12.27 3.43
N PHE A 3 -17.93 11.27 3.08
CA PHE A 3 -17.46 9.96 2.63
C PHE A 3 -16.54 10.09 1.40
N ILE A 4 -17.00 10.74 0.33
CA ILE A 4 -16.22 10.97 -0.88
C ILE A 4 -14.86 11.63 -0.57
N LYS A 5 -14.83 12.65 0.29
CA LYS A 5 -13.57 13.32 0.68
C LYS A 5 -12.57 12.39 1.41
N LEU A 6 -13.04 11.34 2.07
CA LEU A 6 -12.20 10.38 2.77
C LEU A 6 -11.64 9.29 1.84
N TRP A 7 -12.47 8.84 0.90
CA TRP A 7 -12.16 7.75 -0.03
C TRP A 7 -11.48 8.21 -1.32
N LEU A 8 -11.71 9.46 -1.75
CA LEU A 8 -11.08 10.00 -2.96
C LEU A 8 -9.54 9.93 -2.90
N PRO A 9 -8.86 10.26 -1.78
CA PRO A 9 -7.41 10.08 -1.70
C PRO A 9 -6.97 8.62 -1.76
N VAL A 10 -7.76 7.67 -1.25
CA VAL A 10 -7.46 6.23 -1.38
C VAL A 10 -7.48 5.85 -2.86
N PHE A 11 -8.55 6.24 -3.56
CA PHE A 11 -8.71 5.96 -4.98
C PHE A 11 -7.59 6.58 -5.83
N ILE A 12 -7.28 7.88 -5.61
CA ILE A 12 -6.18 8.56 -6.31
C ILE A 12 -4.85 7.84 -6.06
N TRP A 13 -4.60 7.41 -4.82
CA TRP A 13 -3.36 6.70 -4.48
C TRP A 13 -3.28 5.32 -5.14
N CYS A 14 -4.38 4.56 -5.18
CA CYS A 14 -4.44 3.31 -5.94
C CYS A 14 -4.14 3.55 -7.44
N CYS A 15 -4.76 4.57 -8.05
CA CYS A 15 -4.46 4.92 -9.44
C CYS A 15 -2.99 5.30 -9.66
N LEU A 16 -2.38 5.99 -8.70
CA LEU A 16 -0.96 6.33 -8.75
C LEU A 16 -0.08 5.07 -8.71
N ILE A 17 -0.32 4.17 -7.74
CA ILE A 17 0.43 2.90 -7.63
C ILE A 17 0.31 2.12 -8.94
N PHE A 18 -0.92 1.95 -9.43
CA PHE A 18 -1.18 1.22 -10.66
C PHE A 18 -0.45 1.84 -11.86
N TYR A 19 -0.51 3.17 -12.00
CA TYR A 19 0.20 3.88 -13.07
C TYR A 19 1.72 3.69 -13.00
N LEU A 20 2.32 3.76 -11.80
CA LEU A 20 3.76 3.54 -11.63
C LEU A 20 4.16 2.09 -11.89
N SER A 21 3.29 1.15 -11.51
CA SER A 21 3.44 -0.28 -11.75
C SER A 21 3.40 -0.62 -13.24
N ASP A 22 2.56 0.08 -14.01
CA ASP A 22 2.38 -0.09 -15.46
C ASP A 22 3.59 0.34 -16.31
N ILE A 23 4.52 1.12 -15.76
CA ILE A 23 5.68 1.63 -16.51
C ILE A 23 6.73 0.52 -16.73
N PRO A 24 7.00 0.09 -17.98
CA PRO A 24 8.05 -0.88 -18.27
C PRO A 24 9.44 -0.25 -18.17
N GLY A 25 10.44 -1.04 -17.79
CA GLY A 25 11.86 -0.66 -17.95
C GLY A 25 12.34 0.52 -17.09
N LEU A 26 11.91 0.61 -15.83
CA LEU A 26 12.38 1.62 -14.86
C LEU A 26 13.84 1.44 -14.40
N GLU A 27 14.59 0.53 -15.01
CA GLU A 27 16.01 0.32 -14.72
C GLU A 27 16.83 1.42 -15.41
N SER A 28 17.44 2.28 -14.60
CA SER A 28 18.30 3.37 -15.08
C SER A 28 19.73 2.91 -15.41
N GLY A 29 20.04 1.64 -15.15
CA GLY A 29 21.37 1.06 -15.29
C GLY A 29 22.27 1.31 -14.08
N LEU A 30 21.73 1.85 -12.99
CA LEU A 30 22.47 2.17 -11.76
C LEU A 30 22.55 0.99 -10.77
N GLY A 31 22.02 -0.18 -11.14
CA GLY A 31 22.18 -1.44 -10.42
C GLY A 31 21.56 -1.40 -9.01
N LEU A 32 22.41 -1.40 -7.97
CA LEU A 32 21.97 -1.42 -6.57
C LEU A 32 21.06 -0.24 -6.20
N TYR A 33 21.29 0.94 -6.80
CA TYR A 33 20.48 2.12 -6.52
C TYR A 33 19.04 1.94 -7.02
N ASP A 34 18.86 1.40 -8.23
CA ASP A 34 17.53 1.08 -8.77
C ASP A 34 16.82 0.07 -7.88
N PHE A 35 17.54 -0.96 -7.43
CA PHE A 35 17.00 -1.96 -6.51
C PHE A 35 16.50 -1.32 -5.20
N VAL A 36 17.34 -0.51 -4.52
CA VAL A 36 16.98 0.13 -3.26
C VAL A 36 15.81 1.11 -3.43
N LEU A 37 15.84 1.92 -4.50
CA LEU A 37 14.76 2.87 -4.79
C LEU A 37 13.44 2.16 -5.06
N ARG A 38 13.44 1.08 -5.84
CA ARG A 38 12.24 0.27 -6.09
C ARG A 38 11.68 -0.31 -4.80
N LYS A 39 12.50 -1.02 -4.00
CA LYS A 39 12.02 -1.60 -2.73
C LYS A 39 11.55 -0.52 -1.75
N GLY A 40 12.20 0.64 -1.74
CA GLY A 40 11.77 1.80 -0.95
C GLY A 40 10.42 2.38 -1.42
N ALA A 41 10.18 2.42 -2.73
CA ALA A 41 8.91 2.85 -3.30
C ALA A 41 7.78 1.90 -2.88
N HIS A 42 7.95 0.59 -3.06
CA HIS A 42 7.01 -0.44 -2.61
C HIS A 42 6.62 -0.29 -1.13
N ILE A 43 7.60 -0.21 -0.22
CA ILE A 43 7.33 0.03 1.21
C ILE A 43 6.51 1.31 1.42
N THR A 44 6.87 2.39 0.73
CA THR A 44 6.23 3.71 0.90
C THR A 44 4.80 3.71 0.35
N GLU A 45 4.58 3.13 -0.82
CA GLU A 45 3.28 3.05 -1.49
C GLU A 45 2.25 2.35 -0.61
N TYR A 46 2.57 1.16 -0.12
CA TYR A 46 1.66 0.36 0.69
C TYR A 46 1.57 0.84 2.14
N PHE A 47 2.61 1.49 2.67
CA PHE A 47 2.52 2.23 3.92
C PHE A 47 1.47 3.35 3.83
N VAL A 48 1.57 4.22 2.83
CA VAL A 48 0.63 5.35 2.64
C VAL A 48 -0.78 4.84 2.34
N LEU A 49 -0.92 3.83 1.49
CA LEU A 49 -2.22 3.21 1.19
C LEU A 49 -2.90 2.71 2.47
N THR A 50 -2.16 2.01 3.33
CA THR A 50 -2.69 1.48 4.60
C THR A 50 -3.13 2.61 5.53
N LEU A 51 -2.35 3.70 5.65
CA LEU A 51 -2.74 4.87 6.44
C LEU A 51 -4.03 5.53 5.92
N LEU A 52 -4.16 5.66 4.59
CA LEU A 52 -5.33 6.26 3.94
C LEU A 52 -6.57 5.39 4.16
N LEU A 53 -6.46 4.07 3.98
CA LEU A 53 -7.54 3.12 4.25
C LEU A 53 -7.95 3.13 5.72
N TYR A 54 -6.99 3.07 6.65
CA TYR A 54 -7.28 3.16 8.09
C TYR A 54 -8.07 4.44 8.42
N ARG A 55 -7.61 5.59 7.90
CA ARG A 55 -8.28 6.89 8.07
C ARG A 55 -9.69 6.88 7.48
N ALA A 56 -9.87 6.29 6.30
CA ALA A 56 -11.15 6.21 5.61
C ALA A 56 -12.14 5.32 6.38
N PHE A 57 -11.75 4.11 6.77
CA PHE A 57 -12.57 3.20 7.57
C PHE A 57 -12.97 3.83 8.90
N ARG A 58 -12.01 4.35 9.66
CA ARG A 58 -12.26 4.91 11.00
C ARG A 58 -13.22 6.10 11.00
N LYS A 59 -13.28 6.87 9.90
CA LYS A 59 -14.14 8.06 9.80
C LYS A 59 -15.42 7.82 8.99
N SER A 60 -15.57 6.66 8.35
CA SER A 60 -16.72 6.33 7.51
C SER A 60 -17.67 5.33 8.15
N PHE A 61 -17.16 4.45 9.03
CA PHE A 61 -17.93 3.35 9.59
C PHE A 61 -17.79 3.27 11.11
N PHE A 62 -18.80 2.70 11.76
CA PHE A 62 -18.79 2.39 13.19
C PHE A 62 -18.20 0.99 13.43
N LEU A 63 -16.90 0.85 13.18
CA LEU A 63 -16.16 -0.41 13.35
C LEU A 63 -15.30 -0.37 14.61
N SER A 64 -15.04 -1.55 15.19
CA SER A 64 -14.06 -1.68 16.27
C SER A 64 -12.64 -1.38 15.78
N PHE A 65 -11.75 -1.02 16.70
CA PHE A 65 -10.35 -0.72 16.34
C PHE A 65 -9.68 -1.91 15.63
N SER A 66 -9.86 -3.12 16.14
CA SER A 66 -9.32 -4.35 15.53
C SER A 66 -9.89 -4.60 14.13
N ALA A 67 -11.19 -4.35 13.91
CA ALA A 67 -11.79 -4.48 12.58
C ALA A 67 -11.22 -3.45 11.59
N ILE A 68 -10.98 -2.21 12.03
CA ILE A 68 -10.37 -1.18 11.18
C ILE A 68 -8.95 -1.59 10.78
N ILE A 69 -8.13 -2.04 11.74
CA ILE A 69 -6.77 -2.53 11.46
C ILE A 69 -6.81 -3.71 10.50
N PHE A 70 -7.67 -4.71 10.76
CA PHE A 70 -7.80 -5.87 9.89
C PHE A 70 -8.15 -5.46 8.45
N TRP A 71 -9.22 -4.69 8.26
CA TRP A 71 -9.69 -4.34 6.92
C TRP A 71 -8.72 -3.42 6.15
N SER A 72 -8.08 -2.45 6.83
CA SER A 72 -7.08 -1.61 6.15
C SER A 72 -5.88 -2.42 5.67
N SER A 73 -5.44 -3.38 6.47
CA SER A 73 -4.27 -4.22 6.16
C SER A 73 -4.61 -5.24 5.08
N PHE A 74 -5.75 -5.91 5.23
CA PHE A 74 -6.23 -6.91 4.29
C PHE A 74 -6.43 -6.34 2.89
N LEU A 75 -7.09 -5.17 2.77
CA LEU A 75 -7.28 -4.54 1.46
C LEU A 75 -5.97 -4.03 0.85
N SER A 76 -5.05 -3.50 1.65
CA SER A 76 -3.73 -3.09 1.15
C SER A 76 -2.93 -4.29 0.65
N PHE A 77 -2.99 -5.42 1.36
CA PHE A 77 -2.32 -6.66 0.96
C PHE A 77 -2.94 -7.27 -0.30
N LEU A 78 -4.28 -7.31 -0.40
CA LEU A 78 -4.94 -7.73 -1.63
C LEU A 78 -4.56 -6.84 -2.81
N TYR A 79 -4.44 -5.53 -2.59
CA TYR A 79 -3.98 -4.61 -3.62
C TYR A 79 -2.54 -4.92 -4.06
N ALA A 80 -1.63 -5.19 -3.10
CA ALA A 80 -0.25 -5.60 -3.39
C ALA A 80 -0.17 -6.86 -4.25
N VAL A 81 -0.93 -7.88 -3.88
CA VAL A 81 -1.04 -9.12 -4.67
C VAL A 81 -1.60 -8.83 -6.06
N SER A 82 -2.61 -7.97 -6.18
CA SER A 82 -3.19 -7.62 -7.49
C SER A 82 -2.23 -6.81 -8.36
N ASP A 83 -1.38 -5.97 -7.77
CA ASP A 83 -0.39 -5.16 -8.48
C ASP A 83 0.73 -6.04 -9.04
N GLU A 84 1.30 -6.92 -8.22
CA GLU A 84 2.32 -7.88 -8.69
C GLU A 84 1.76 -8.84 -9.73
N PHE A 85 0.50 -9.27 -9.60
CA PHE A 85 -0.18 -10.03 -10.64
C PHE A 85 -0.34 -9.20 -11.93
N HIS A 86 -0.71 -7.92 -11.83
CA HIS A 86 -0.78 -7.02 -12.98
C HIS A 86 0.58 -6.90 -13.69
N GLN A 87 1.67 -6.78 -12.93
CA GLN A 87 3.03 -6.67 -13.49
C GLN A 87 3.42 -7.88 -14.34
N THR A 88 2.87 -9.07 -14.10
CA THR A 88 3.12 -10.25 -14.95
C THR A 88 2.63 -10.11 -16.39
N PHE A 89 1.73 -9.15 -16.67
CA PHE A 89 1.25 -8.86 -18.02
C PHE A 89 2.07 -7.77 -18.72
N ILE A 90 3.02 -7.13 -18.03
CA ILE A 90 3.82 -6.04 -18.58
C ILE A 90 5.08 -6.61 -19.23
N PRO A 91 5.32 -6.35 -20.53
CA PRO A 91 6.53 -6.80 -21.21
C PRO A 91 7.81 -6.31 -20.51
N ASN A 92 8.77 -7.22 -20.32
CA ASN A 92 10.04 -6.96 -19.62
C ASN A 92 9.88 -6.61 -18.13
N ARG A 93 8.79 -7.05 -17.48
CA ARG A 93 8.70 -7.17 -16.03
C ARG A 93 8.38 -8.61 -15.65
N ASP A 94 9.18 -9.15 -14.74
CA ASP A 94 8.84 -10.39 -14.04
C ASP A 94 8.21 -10.01 -12.71
N GLY A 95 6.92 -10.31 -12.53
CA GLY A 95 6.26 -10.15 -11.23
C GLY A 95 7.03 -10.94 -10.16
N ASN A 96 7.32 -10.31 -9.03
CA ASN A 96 8.22 -10.86 -8.04
C ASN A 96 7.49 -11.03 -6.70
N TYR A 97 7.31 -12.29 -6.27
CA TYR A 97 6.75 -12.58 -4.95
C TYR A 97 7.48 -11.88 -3.80
N GLY A 98 8.76 -11.57 -3.97
CA GLY A 98 9.54 -10.77 -3.02
C GLY A 98 9.06 -9.33 -2.89
N ASP A 99 8.47 -8.71 -3.92
CA ASP A 99 7.89 -7.38 -3.85
C ASP A 99 6.62 -7.37 -2.98
N VAL A 100 5.75 -8.39 -3.07
CA VAL A 100 4.60 -8.54 -2.14
C VAL A 100 5.04 -8.60 -0.66
N LEU A 101 6.17 -9.26 -0.37
CA LEU A 101 6.70 -9.31 1.00
C LEU A 101 7.21 -7.94 1.46
N ILE A 102 7.81 -7.17 0.55
CA ILE A 102 8.30 -5.82 0.82
C ILE A 102 7.13 -4.86 1.02
N ASP A 103 6.07 -4.98 0.23
CA ASP A 103 4.80 -4.25 0.41
C ASP A 103 4.20 -4.52 1.78
N ALA A 104 4.22 -5.79 2.21
CA ALA A 104 3.74 -6.20 3.53
C ALA A 104 4.51 -5.50 4.68
N ILE A 105 5.81 -5.21 4.51
CA ILE A 105 6.57 -4.42 5.49
C ILE A 105 5.98 -3.01 5.62
N GLY A 106 5.67 -2.35 4.50
CA GLY A 106 5.01 -1.03 4.49
C GLY A 106 3.67 -1.05 5.23
N ILE A 107 2.85 -2.07 4.96
CA ILE A 107 1.56 -2.29 5.64
C ILE A 107 1.76 -2.45 7.15
N LEU A 108 2.70 -3.30 7.58
CA LEU A 108 2.99 -3.55 9.00
C LEU A 108 3.48 -2.29 9.71
N LEU A 109 4.36 -1.50 9.08
CA LEU A 109 4.85 -0.24 9.63
C LEU A 109 3.70 0.76 9.86
N ALA A 110 2.75 0.85 8.92
CA ALA A 110 1.59 1.72 9.04
C ALA A 110 0.68 1.31 10.22
N ILE A 111 0.43 0.01 10.38
CA ILE A 111 -0.36 -0.54 11.49
C ILE A 111 0.32 -0.27 12.83
N PHE A 112 1.63 -0.49 12.92
CA PHE A 112 2.40 -0.35 14.16
C PHE A 112 2.24 1.06 14.76
N ILE A 113 2.21 2.10 13.93
CA ILE A 113 1.97 3.48 14.36
C ILE A 113 0.61 3.63 15.06
N TYR A 114 -0.43 2.95 14.56
CA TYR A 114 -1.77 3.02 15.15
C TYR A 114 -1.96 2.13 16.35
N LEU A 115 -1.32 0.96 16.42
CA LEU A 115 -1.33 0.10 17.61
C LEU A 115 -0.75 0.84 18.82
N LYS A 116 0.42 1.46 18.67
CA LYS A 116 1.05 2.28 19.71
C LYS A 116 0.19 3.47 20.15
N LYS A 117 -0.68 3.97 19.26
CA LYS A 117 -1.59 5.08 19.54
C LYS A 117 -2.90 4.62 20.19
N GLY A 118 -3.33 3.40 19.92
CA GLY A 118 -4.48 2.73 20.54
C GLY A 118 -4.21 2.39 22.00
N GLU A 119 -3.04 1.82 22.29
CA GLU A 119 -2.61 1.48 23.66
C GLU A 119 -2.51 2.70 24.59
N ARG A 120 -2.18 3.87 24.06
CA ARG A 120 -2.09 5.12 24.85
C ARG A 120 -3.44 5.79 25.14
N ARG A 121 -4.55 5.26 24.61
CA ARG A 121 -5.90 5.84 24.73
C ARG A 121 -6.85 4.97 25.55
N ILE A 122 -6.37 3.83 26.04
CA ILE A 122 -7.03 2.95 27.01
C ILE A 122 -6.39 3.24 28.36
#